data_AF-A0AAD2FHT4-F1
#
_entry.id   AF-A0AAD2FHT4-F1
#
_cell.length_a   1.000
_cell.length_b   1.000
_cell.length_c   1.000
_cell.angle_alpha   90.00
_cell.angle_beta   90.00
_cell.angle_gamma   90.00
#
_symmetry.space_group_name_H-M   'P 1'
#
loop_
_entity.id
_entity.type
_entity.pdbx_description
1 polymer ?
#
loop_
_entity_poly.entity_id
_entity_poly.type
_entity_poly.pdbx_seq_one_letter_code
_entity_poly.pdbx_strand_id
1 'polypeptide(L)'
;MVRVSSLFVSTIIWCLMLAPSITTSASSSSIFSCSNDDVSAQQQVNANGCACFSEEIELREAVDQFISEGCSDTNNCNNWVVQKYGWPMGSWCVSSVTNMYQLFYGRSFFNDDISSWDVSSVSIMVSMFYQATSFNQDLSSWDVSSVVGTVSMFEGASSFNQDLSSWNVSAVTQMASMFNEASSFNGDLSLWDVSSVTQMYWMFRGASSFNQDLSAWDVSSVTDMASMFYSSSSFNQDLSSWDVSSVINTYSMFNGASSFNQDLSSWDVSSVTDMQFMFYRASSFNGDLSSWDVSSVADMRWMFRDASSFNGDLSSWDVSSVVNTKNMFNGASSFNQDLSSWDVSSVTDMAFMFHLATSFDQDLSPWNVSKVEYSEGIFEGTVALDECIVCQWSDAWKRHFNCIGCASPTNAPHLPSSCSNDDVSAQQQVNTNGCTCFSDDIELREAVYQFISEGCSDTNNCNNWVVQKYGWPMGS
;
A
#
# COMPACT_ATOMS: atom_id res chain seq x y z
N MET A 1 35.16 23.90 58.89
CA MET A 1 36.55 24.37 58.84
C MET A 1 37.27 23.49 57.83
N VAL A 2 37.84 23.89 56.71
CA VAL A 2 38.26 25.18 56.13
C VAL A 2 38.30 24.97 54.59
N ARG A 3 37.92 26.00 53.82
CA ARG A 3 38.21 26.14 52.37
C ARG A 3 39.68 26.49 52.16
N VAL A 4 40.36 25.91 51.16
CA VAL A 4 41.41 26.58 50.34
C VAL A 4 41.48 25.78 49.01
N SER A 5 40.97 26.27 47.88
CA SER A 5 41.55 27.23 46.91
C SER A 5 42.72 26.67 46.09
N SER A 6 42.52 26.70 44.78
CA SER A 6 43.45 26.57 43.66
C SER A 6 44.72 27.41 43.76
N LEU A 7 45.84 26.96 43.13
CA LEU A 7 46.59 27.72 42.10
C LEU A 7 47.99 27.13 41.75
N PHE A 8 48.43 27.43 40.52
CA PHE A 8 49.78 27.37 39.89
C PHE A 8 50.32 25.99 39.44
N VAL A 9 50.48 25.68 38.12
CA VAL A 9 51.30 26.23 37.01
C VAL A 9 52.74 25.71 36.99
N SER A 10 53.07 25.03 35.87
CA SER A 10 54.36 24.92 35.15
C SER A 10 55.58 24.35 35.88
N THR A 11 56.11 23.20 35.43
CA THR A 11 57.35 23.19 34.60
C THR A 11 57.65 21.81 34.02
N ILE A 12 58.11 21.87 32.77
CA ILE A 12 58.76 20.86 31.93
C ILE A 12 60.08 20.39 32.58
N ILE A 13 60.45 19.10 32.44
CA ILE A 13 61.77 18.61 31.97
C ILE A 13 61.82 17.07 31.94
N TRP A 14 62.07 16.58 30.71
CA TRP A 14 62.83 15.41 30.27
C TRP A 14 62.74 14.06 30.99
N CYS A 15 62.33 13.04 30.23
CA CYS A 15 63.07 11.77 30.23
C CYS A 15 63.16 11.22 28.79
N LEU A 16 64.37 11.28 28.25
CA LEU A 16 64.83 10.67 27.01
C LEU A 16 65.35 9.27 27.35
N MET A 17 64.78 8.20 26.79
CA MET A 17 65.49 6.95 26.50
C MET A 17 64.84 6.24 25.30
N LEU A 18 65.49 6.41 24.14
CA LEU A 18 65.83 5.42 23.11
C LEU A 18 64.90 4.20 22.91
N ALA A 19 64.28 4.15 21.74
CA ALA A 19 63.94 2.90 21.05
C ALA A 19 64.27 3.04 19.54
N PRO A 20 64.68 1.95 18.86
CA PRO A 20 65.48 2.01 17.64
C PRO A 20 64.64 2.24 16.38
N SER A 21 65.27 2.93 15.45
CA SER A 21 64.87 3.14 14.06
C SER A 21 64.60 1.79 13.37
N ILE A 22 63.33 1.51 13.10
CA ILE A 22 62.93 0.60 12.03
C ILE A 22 62.52 1.48 10.86
N THR A 23 63.45 1.60 9.91
CA THR A 23 63.15 1.98 8.54
C THR A 23 62.32 0.86 7.92
N THR A 24 61.00 1.01 7.88
CA THR A 24 60.17 0.34 6.89
C THR A 24 59.74 1.38 5.86
N SER A 25 60.28 1.16 4.67
CA SER A 25 59.94 1.78 3.40
C SER A 25 58.47 2.15 3.29
N ALA A 26 58.24 3.41 2.97
CA ALA A 26 57.09 3.80 2.17
C ALA A 26 57.03 2.90 0.92
N SER A 27 56.00 2.09 0.82
CA SER A 27 55.41 1.70 -0.46
C SER A 27 54.03 2.34 -0.50
N SER A 28 54.00 3.59 -0.93
CA SER A 28 52.81 4.30 -1.36
C SER A 28 52.18 3.56 -2.55
N SER A 29 51.03 2.94 -2.37
CA SER A 29 50.07 2.77 -3.48
C SER A 29 49.14 3.96 -3.41
N SER A 30 49.57 5.09 -3.99
CA SER A 30 48.78 6.32 -4.07
C SER A 30 47.57 6.08 -4.97
N ILE A 31 46.39 6.16 -4.37
CA ILE A 31 45.14 6.41 -5.07
C ILE A 31 44.95 7.93 -5.14
N PHE A 32 44.32 8.40 -6.23
CA PHE A 32 44.68 9.57 -7.05
C PHE A 32 45.77 9.19 -8.06
N SER A 33 45.58 9.40 -9.36
CA SER A 33 45.57 10.78 -9.87
C SER A 33 45.25 10.89 -11.35
N CYS A 34 44.73 12.06 -11.71
CA CYS A 34 44.60 12.50 -13.08
C CYS A 34 45.92 13.12 -13.58
N SER A 35 46.42 12.60 -14.70
CA SER A 35 47.59 13.09 -15.41
C SER A 35 47.15 14.10 -16.49
N ASN A 36 47.83 15.24 -16.57
CA ASN A 36 47.51 16.33 -17.52
C ASN A 36 47.71 15.96 -19.00
N ASP A 37 48.17 14.75 -19.34
CA ASP A 37 48.59 14.40 -20.70
C ASP A 37 47.42 14.07 -21.66
N ASP A 38 46.24 13.72 -21.15
CA ASP A 38 45.06 13.32 -21.95
C ASP A 38 43.86 14.30 -21.88
N VAL A 39 43.98 15.40 -21.13
CA VAL A 39 42.91 16.41 -21.06
C VAL A 39 43.09 17.43 -22.19
N SER A 40 42.14 17.47 -23.12
CA SER A 40 42.16 18.48 -24.19
C SER A 40 42.13 19.90 -23.60
N ALA A 41 42.79 20.86 -24.24
CA ALA A 41 42.89 22.25 -23.74
C ALA A 41 41.52 22.97 -23.57
N GLN A 42 40.41 22.36 -23.99
CA GLN A 42 39.06 22.89 -23.87
C GLN A 42 38.18 22.13 -22.84
N GLN A 43 38.65 21.01 -22.27
CA GLN A 43 37.89 20.22 -21.32
C GLN A 43 38.05 20.79 -19.90
N GLN A 44 36.92 21.00 -19.22
CA GLN A 44 36.89 21.48 -17.84
C GLN A 44 37.55 20.45 -16.91
N VAL A 45 38.25 20.93 -15.88
CA VAL A 45 38.87 20.08 -14.85
C VAL A 45 38.37 20.43 -13.46
N ASN A 46 38.35 19.44 -12.56
CA ASN A 46 38.02 19.63 -11.15
C ASN A 46 39.23 20.15 -10.35
N ALA A 47 39.03 20.40 -9.05
CA ALA A 47 40.05 20.93 -8.16
C ALA A 47 41.33 20.06 -8.07
N ASN A 48 41.23 18.78 -8.43
CA ASN A 48 42.34 17.82 -8.41
C ASN A 48 42.98 17.61 -9.78
N GLY A 49 42.59 18.40 -10.80
CA GLY A 49 43.11 18.30 -12.17
C GLY A 49 42.51 17.16 -12.99
N CYS A 50 41.43 16.53 -12.52
CA CYS A 50 40.72 15.50 -13.27
C CYS A 50 39.75 16.09 -14.27
N ALA A 51 39.59 15.44 -15.43
CA ALA A 51 38.62 15.87 -16.42
C ALA A 51 37.19 15.83 -15.83
N CYS A 52 36.38 16.80 -16.23
CA CYS A 52 34.94 16.77 -16.01
C CYS A 52 34.25 16.07 -17.18
N PHE A 53 33.16 15.38 -16.88
CA PHE A 53 32.26 14.83 -17.88
C PHE A 53 31.51 15.95 -18.56
N SER A 54 31.50 15.96 -19.89
CA SER A 54 30.75 16.95 -20.68
C SER A 54 29.52 16.35 -21.36
N GLU A 55 29.42 15.03 -21.47
CA GLU A 55 28.32 14.34 -22.15
C GLU A 55 27.87 13.09 -21.36
N GLU A 56 26.58 12.77 -21.48
CA GLU A 56 25.95 11.58 -20.86
C GLU A 56 26.64 10.27 -21.30
N ILE A 57 26.97 10.15 -22.59
CA ILE A 57 27.55 8.92 -23.15
C ILE A 57 28.92 8.64 -22.52
N GLU A 58 29.75 9.69 -22.36
CA GLU A 58 31.07 9.59 -21.73
C GLU A 58 30.96 9.14 -20.26
N LEU A 59 30.01 9.71 -19.51
CA LEU A 59 29.75 9.32 -18.13
C LEU A 59 29.28 7.87 -18.02
N ARG A 60 28.35 7.43 -18.87
CA ARG A 60 27.85 6.06 -18.87
C ARG A 60 28.96 5.05 -19.19
N GLU A 61 29.77 5.31 -20.21
CA GLU A 61 30.91 4.44 -20.55
C GLU A 61 31.93 4.33 -19.40
N ALA A 62 32.20 5.46 -18.73
CA ALA A 62 33.07 5.48 -17.55
C ALA A 62 32.49 4.67 -16.39
N VAL A 63 31.19 4.82 -16.08
CA VAL A 63 30.49 4.03 -15.05
C VAL A 63 30.54 2.54 -15.39
N ASP A 64 30.22 2.17 -16.63
CA ASP A 64 30.19 0.77 -17.09
C ASP A 64 31.58 0.12 -16.93
N GLN A 65 32.63 0.81 -17.35
CA GLN A 65 34.00 0.33 -17.20
C GLN A 65 34.40 0.23 -15.72
N PHE A 66 34.11 1.26 -14.93
CA PHE A 66 34.48 1.32 -13.51
C PHE A 66 33.84 0.17 -12.71
N ILE A 67 32.55 -0.08 -12.94
CA ILE A 67 31.82 -1.16 -12.28
C ILE A 67 32.26 -2.53 -12.80
N SER A 68 32.40 -2.71 -14.11
CA SER A 68 32.75 -4.02 -14.70
C SER A 68 34.14 -4.52 -14.28
N GLU A 69 35.06 -3.61 -13.97
CA GLU A 69 36.40 -3.94 -13.47
C GLU A 69 36.48 -4.02 -11.94
N GLY A 70 35.38 -3.81 -11.20
CA GLY A 70 35.37 -3.91 -9.74
C GLY A 70 36.17 -2.81 -9.03
N CYS A 71 36.17 -1.60 -9.60
CA CYS A 71 36.94 -0.47 -9.09
C CYS A 71 36.35 0.15 -7.80
N SER A 72 35.12 -0.22 -7.45
CA SER A 72 34.40 0.10 -6.22
C SER A 72 35.11 -0.40 -4.96
N ASP A 73 35.51 -1.69 -4.96
CA ASP A 73 36.03 -2.37 -3.77
C ASP A 73 37.57 -2.42 -3.72
N THR A 74 38.23 -1.99 -4.79
CA THR A 74 39.66 -2.19 -4.97
C THR A 74 40.44 -0.88 -5.09
N ASN A 75 41.30 -0.69 -4.11
CA ASN A 75 42.34 0.34 -4.08
C ASN A 75 43.39 0.21 -5.21
N ASN A 76 43.25 -0.78 -6.09
CA ASN A 76 44.20 -1.14 -7.16
C ASN A 76 43.60 -1.03 -8.57
N CYS A 77 42.43 -0.40 -8.74
CA CYS A 77 41.90 -0.12 -10.07
C CYS A 77 42.82 0.87 -10.80
N ASN A 78 43.41 0.42 -11.92
CA ASN A 78 44.34 1.19 -12.74
C ASN A 78 43.91 1.14 -14.21
N ASN A 79 42.72 1.69 -14.47
CA ASN A 79 42.18 1.81 -15.81
C ASN A 79 42.18 3.27 -16.28
N TRP A 80 41.80 3.46 -17.54
CA TRP A 80 41.74 4.79 -18.15
C TRP A 80 40.74 5.72 -17.42
N VAL A 81 39.68 5.19 -16.82
CA VAL A 81 38.67 5.97 -16.07
C VAL A 81 39.30 6.59 -14.84
N VAL A 82 40.00 5.81 -14.02
CA VAL A 82 40.70 6.32 -12.82
C VAL A 82 41.80 7.31 -13.20
N GLN A 83 42.50 7.07 -14.31
CA GLN A 83 43.54 7.96 -14.81
C GLN A 83 42.98 9.29 -15.36
N LYS A 84 41.74 9.32 -15.86
CA LYS A 84 41.14 10.51 -16.49
C LYS A 84 40.22 11.30 -15.54
N TYR A 85 39.38 10.60 -14.78
CA TYR A 85 38.35 11.22 -13.92
C TYR A 85 38.61 11.04 -12.42
N GLY A 86 39.55 10.16 -12.05
CA GLY A 86 39.97 9.96 -10.66
C GLY A 86 39.26 8.82 -9.93
N TRP A 87 39.62 8.66 -8.66
CA TRP A 87 39.02 7.71 -7.70
C TRP A 87 38.94 8.40 -6.32
N PRO A 88 37.89 8.17 -5.52
CA PRO A 88 36.75 7.29 -5.78
C PRO A 88 35.76 7.91 -6.77
N MET A 89 34.76 7.14 -7.22
CA MET A 89 33.76 7.62 -8.16
C MET A 89 33.00 8.86 -7.65
N GLY A 90 32.78 8.98 -6.33
CA GLY A 90 32.20 10.18 -5.72
C GLY A 90 33.00 11.47 -5.94
N SER A 91 34.28 11.39 -6.35
CA SER A 91 35.12 12.55 -6.66
C SER A 91 34.99 13.04 -8.12
N TRP A 92 34.24 12.33 -8.95
CA TRP A 92 34.06 12.67 -10.35
C TRP A 92 33.33 13.99 -10.52
N CYS A 93 33.77 14.77 -11.52
CA CYS A 93 33.17 16.04 -11.85
C CYS A 93 32.07 15.86 -12.90
N VAL A 94 30.82 15.94 -12.46
CA VAL A 94 29.61 15.77 -13.30
C VAL A 94 28.80 17.06 -13.46
N SER A 95 29.32 18.22 -13.03
CA SER A 95 28.61 19.51 -12.97
C SER A 95 28.03 20.00 -14.30
N SER A 96 28.54 19.50 -15.43
CA SER A 96 28.10 19.87 -16.78
C SER A 96 27.15 18.85 -17.41
N VAL A 97 26.88 17.73 -16.73
CA VAL A 97 25.99 16.67 -17.20
C VAL A 97 24.55 17.08 -16.94
N THR A 98 23.71 17.04 -17.98
CA THR A 98 22.29 17.42 -17.88
C THR A 98 21.33 16.23 -17.91
N ASN A 99 21.84 15.03 -18.23
CA ASN A 99 21.05 13.80 -18.36
C ASN A 99 21.79 12.63 -17.71
N MET A 100 21.13 11.96 -16.77
CA MET A 100 21.60 10.76 -16.07
C MET A 100 20.66 9.56 -16.30
N TYR A 101 19.91 9.58 -17.41
CA TYR A 101 19.03 8.50 -17.83
C TYR A 101 19.73 7.14 -17.76
N GLN A 102 19.15 6.23 -16.96
CA GLN A 102 19.60 4.84 -16.82
C GLN A 102 21.07 4.65 -16.38
N LEU A 103 21.70 5.63 -15.73
CA LEU A 103 23.14 5.58 -15.45
C LEU A 103 23.57 4.34 -14.64
N PHE A 104 22.76 3.89 -13.69
CA PHE A 104 22.99 2.69 -12.88
C PHE A 104 21.91 1.61 -13.09
N TYR A 105 21.28 1.59 -14.28
CA TYR A 105 20.20 0.66 -14.61
C TYR A 105 20.65 -0.81 -14.46
N GLY A 106 19.92 -1.58 -13.66
CA GLY A 106 20.14 -3.01 -13.42
C GLY A 106 21.42 -3.32 -12.63
N ARG A 107 22.10 -2.32 -12.06
CA ARG A 107 23.34 -2.50 -11.30
C ARG A 107 23.03 -2.98 -9.87
N SER A 108 22.59 -4.22 -9.73
CA SER A 108 22.05 -4.78 -8.48
C SER A 108 22.98 -4.71 -7.25
N PHE A 109 24.30 -4.72 -7.46
CA PHE A 109 25.32 -4.63 -6.39
C PHE A 109 25.90 -3.23 -6.20
N PHE A 110 25.50 -2.26 -7.03
CA PHE A 110 26.06 -0.92 -6.98
C PHE A 110 25.65 -0.20 -5.70
N ASN A 111 26.63 0.33 -4.97
CA ASN A 111 26.43 1.11 -3.74
C ASN A 111 27.63 2.02 -3.43
N ASP A 112 28.37 2.49 -4.44
CA ASP A 112 29.48 3.42 -4.22
C ASP A 112 28.98 4.83 -3.88
N ASP A 113 29.68 5.51 -2.99
CA ASP A 113 29.38 6.88 -2.59
C ASP A 113 29.46 7.86 -3.77
N ILE A 114 28.34 8.54 -4.01
CA ILE A 114 28.14 9.59 -5.02
C ILE A 114 27.54 10.88 -4.41
N SER A 115 27.54 10.99 -3.08
CA SER A 115 26.96 12.11 -2.33
C SER A 115 27.60 13.46 -2.68
N SER A 116 28.84 13.45 -3.18
CA SER A 116 29.62 14.65 -3.52
C SER A 116 29.44 15.13 -4.97
N TRP A 117 28.62 14.44 -5.77
CA TRP A 117 28.34 14.86 -7.14
C TRP A 117 27.54 16.17 -7.18
N ASP A 118 28.01 17.12 -7.98
CA ASP A 118 27.25 18.33 -8.31
C ASP A 118 26.26 18.01 -9.43
N VAL A 119 25.00 17.79 -9.07
CA VAL A 119 23.90 17.45 -9.98
C VAL A 119 23.01 18.66 -10.32
N SER A 120 23.41 19.88 -9.97
CA SER A 120 22.59 21.10 -10.13
C SER A 120 22.18 21.40 -11.58
N SER A 121 22.95 20.90 -12.56
CA SER A 121 22.66 21.00 -14.00
C SER A 121 21.80 19.85 -14.54
N VAL A 122 21.54 18.80 -13.76
CA VAL A 122 20.83 17.61 -14.22
C VAL A 122 19.34 17.91 -14.34
N SER A 123 18.79 17.59 -15.51
CA SER A 123 17.36 17.74 -15.82
C SER A 123 16.61 16.41 -15.87
N ILE A 124 17.30 15.31 -16.20
CA ILE A 124 16.70 13.98 -16.39
C ILE A 124 17.43 12.95 -15.52
N MET A 125 16.68 12.31 -14.61
CA MET A 125 17.13 11.19 -13.76
C MET A 125 16.26 9.94 -13.94
N VAL A 126 15.54 9.86 -15.06
CA VAL A 126 14.63 8.75 -15.36
C VAL A 126 15.38 7.42 -15.32
N SER A 127 14.85 6.47 -14.54
CA SER A 127 15.41 5.13 -14.34
C SER A 127 16.87 5.07 -13.90
N MET A 128 17.42 6.14 -13.29
CA MET A 128 18.84 6.23 -12.94
C MET A 128 19.31 5.05 -12.05
N PHE A 129 18.51 4.65 -11.05
CA PHE A 129 18.80 3.54 -10.14
C PHE A 129 17.81 2.37 -10.28
N TYR A 130 17.18 2.23 -11.45
CA TYR A 130 16.24 1.14 -11.70
C TYR A 130 16.91 -0.22 -11.46
N GLN A 131 16.32 -1.06 -10.59
CA GLN A 131 16.82 -2.37 -10.18
C GLN A 131 18.24 -2.34 -9.55
N ALA A 132 18.68 -1.20 -9.04
CA ALA A 132 19.90 -1.09 -8.23
C ALA A 132 19.63 -1.56 -6.79
N THR A 133 19.36 -2.85 -6.63
CA THR A 133 18.79 -3.44 -5.40
C THR A 133 19.59 -3.17 -4.12
N SER A 134 20.91 -3.00 -4.20
CA SER A 134 21.79 -2.72 -3.05
C SER A 134 22.06 -1.25 -2.80
N PHE A 135 21.60 -0.36 -3.69
CA PHE A 135 21.91 1.06 -3.62
C PHE A 135 21.21 1.72 -2.42
N ASN A 136 21.99 2.40 -1.58
CA ASN A 136 21.51 3.06 -0.37
C ASN A 136 22.45 4.20 0.09
N GLN A 137 23.01 4.96 -0.87
CA GLN A 137 23.92 6.07 -0.56
C GLN A 137 23.17 7.37 -0.32
N ASP A 138 23.71 8.21 0.57
CA ASP A 138 23.14 9.51 0.93
C ASP A 138 23.13 10.47 -0.27
N LEU A 139 21.95 11.00 -0.58
CA LEU A 139 21.70 11.95 -1.67
C LEU A 139 21.14 13.29 -1.16
N SER A 140 21.13 13.52 0.16
CA SER A 140 20.53 14.70 0.79
C SER A 140 21.18 16.02 0.39
N SER A 141 22.43 15.98 -0.07
CA SER A 141 23.21 17.12 -0.56
C SER A 141 22.93 17.51 -2.01
N TRP A 142 22.22 16.68 -2.77
CA TRP A 142 21.99 16.89 -4.19
C TRP A 142 21.01 18.05 -4.43
N ASP A 143 21.43 19.01 -5.26
CA ASP A 143 20.53 20.04 -5.78
C ASP A 143 19.76 19.49 -6.99
N VAL A 144 18.54 19.03 -6.75
CA VAL A 144 17.64 18.51 -7.78
C VAL A 144 16.66 19.55 -8.33
N SER A 145 16.85 20.85 -8.03
CA SER A 145 15.90 21.90 -8.41
C SER A 145 15.71 22.08 -9.93
N SER A 146 16.66 21.60 -10.74
CA SER A 146 16.59 21.59 -12.20
C SER A 146 15.96 20.30 -12.78
N VAL A 147 15.71 19.28 -11.96
CA VAL A 147 15.24 17.96 -12.41
C VAL A 147 13.76 18.04 -12.77
N VAL A 148 13.44 17.61 -13.99
CA VAL A 148 12.05 17.53 -14.50
C VAL A 148 11.56 16.09 -14.65
N GLY A 149 12.47 15.12 -14.82
CA GLY A 149 12.13 13.72 -15.07
C GLY A 149 12.71 12.78 -14.01
N THR A 150 11.84 12.21 -13.17
CA THR A 150 12.19 11.26 -12.08
C THR A 150 11.50 9.90 -12.22
N VAL A 151 10.81 9.67 -13.35
CA VAL A 151 10.07 8.42 -13.62
C VAL A 151 10.97 7.21 -13.38
N SER A 152 10.48 6.26 -12.58
CA SER A 152 11.19 5.01 -12.24
C SER A 152 12.60 5.20 -11.64
N MET A 153 12.95 6.38 -11.11
CA MET A 153 14.33 6.67 -10.67
C MET A 153 14.88 5.63 -9.67
N PHE A 154 14.07 5.21 -8.69
CA PHE A 154 14.43 4.22 -7.67
C PHE A 154 13.59 2.94 -7.77
N GLU A 155 12.99 2.66 -8.93
CA GLU A 155 12.17 1.48 -9.11
C GLU A 155 13.00 0.19 -8.91
N GLY A 156 12.63 -0.67 -7.96
CA GLY A 156 13.37 -1.87 -7.61
C GLY A 156 14.65 -1.63 -6.81
N ALA A 157 14.94 -0.39 -6.38
CA ALA A 157 16.04 -0.09 -5.46
C ALA A 157 15.67 -0.53 -4.03
N SER A 158 15.53 -1.84 -3.82
CA SER A 158 14.90 -2.42 -2.64
C SER A 158 15.56 -2.07 -1.30
N SER A 159 16.85 -1.72 -1.29
CA SER A 159 17.58 -1.33 -0.07
C SER A 159 17.58 0.18 0.20
N PHE A 160 17.10 0.99 -0.74
CA PHE A 160 17.19 2.44 -0.66
C PHE A 160 16.25 3.00 0.41
N ASN A 161 16.80 3.75 1.36
CA ASN A 161 16.06 4.38 2.45
C ASN A 161 16.80 5.62 3.01
N GLN A 162 17.24 6.51 2.13
CA GLN A 162 17.96 7.72 2.50
C GLN A 162 17.02 8.94 2.59
N ASP A 163 17.50 9.97 3.28
CA ASP A 163 16.78 11.22 3.45
C ASP A 163 16.74 12.03 2.15
N LEU A 164 15.52 12.36 1.70
CA LEU A 164 15.23 13.16 0.51
C LEU A 164 14.44 14.43 0.86
N SER A 165 14.28 14.76 2.14
CA SER A 165 13.42 15.85 2.61
C SER A 165 13.88 17.23 2.14
N SER A 166 15.17 17.39 1.84
CA SER A 166 15.78 18.64 1.34
C SER A 166 15.59 18.86 -0.16
N TRP A 167 15.12 17.86 -0.90
CA TRP A 167 15.00 17.94 -2.35
C TRP A 167 13.92 18.92 -2.79
N ASN A 168 14.28 19.86 -3.66
CA ASN A 168 13.33 20.72 -4.34
C ASN A 168 12.82 20.03 -5.61
N VAL A 169 11.62 19.44 -5.54
CA VAL A 169 10.99 18.72 -6.66
C VAL A 169 9.92 19.54 -7.39
N SER A 170 9.82 20.86 -7.14
CA SER A 170 8.77 21.72 -7.71
C SER A 170 8.75 21.79 -9.25
N ALA A 171 9.86 21.45 -9.91
CA ALA A 171 9.97 21.39 -11.36
C ALA A 171 9.55 20.03 -11.97
N VAL A 172 9.34 18.99 -11.14
CA VAL A 172 8.99 17.65 -11.59
C VAL A 172 7.52 17.62 -12.00
N THR A 173 7.24 17.03 -13.16
CA THR A 173 5.86 16.93 -13.71
C THR A 173 5.33 15.50 -13.75
N GLN A 174 6.22 14.50 -13.66
CA GLN A 174 5.89 13.08 -13.74
C GLN A 174 6.70 12.31 -12.69
N MET A 175 6.01 11.67 -11.75
CA MET A 175 6.60 10.87 -10.66
C MET A 175 6.22 9.38 -10.74
N ALA A 176 5.72 8.94 -11.89
CA ALA A 176 5.32 7.57 -12.13
C ALA A 176 6.42 6.57 -11.73
N SER A 177 6.04 5.54 -10.99
CA SER A 177 6.92 4.44 -10.54
C SER A 177 8.17 4.86 -9.75
N MET A 178 8.31 6.11 -9.27
CA MET A 178 9.58 6.60 -8.73
C MET A 178 10.18 5.69 -7.64
N PHE A 179 9.33 5.12 -6.76
CA PHE A 179 9.70 4.20 -5.69
C PHE A 179 9.02 2.82 -5.82
N ASN A 180 8.59 2.43 -7.03
CA ASN A 180 7.98 1.11 -7.27
C ASN A 180 8.94 -0.01 -6.84
N GLU A 181 8.51 -0.96 -6.02
CA GLU A 181 9.29 -2.05 -5.42
C GLU A 181 10.52 -1.60 -4.60
N ALA A 182 10.59 -0.33 -4.18
CA ALA A 182 11.59 0.17 -3.23
C ALA A 182 11.20 -0.24 -1.79
N SER A 183 11.24 -1.54 -1.51
CA SER A 183 10.60 -2.15 -0.33
C SER A 183 11.08 -1.64 1.04
N SER A 184 12.33 -1.17 1.15
CA SER A 184 12.87 -0.59 2.40
C SER A 184 12.61 0.91 2.54
N PHE A 185 12.12 1.58 1.49
CA PHE A 185 12.00 3.03 1.46
C PHE A 185 10.93 3.53 2.43
N ASN A 186 11.31 4.47 3.29
CA ASN A 186 10.46 5.14 4.26
C ASN A 186 10.99 6.55 4.58
N GLY A 187 11.66 7.20 3.62
CA GLY A 187 12.21 8.56 3.77
C GLY A 187 11.11 9.63 3.75
N ASP A 188 11.27 10.68 4.55
CA ASP A 188 10.30 11.78 4.68
C ASP A 188 10.19 12.60 3.38
N LEU A 189 8.97 12.77 2.89
CA LEU A 189 8.63 13.52 1.67
C LEU A 189 7.62 14.64 1.94
N SER A 190 7.33 14.95 3.21
CA SER A 190 6.29 15.90 3.62
C SER A 190 6.52 17.33 3.11
N LEU A 191 7.78 17.69 2.82
CA LEU A 191 8.18 19.01 2.32
C LEU A 191 8.22 19.12 0.79
N TRP A 192 7.93 18.04 0.07
CA TRP A 192 7.95 18.06 -1.39
C TRP A 192 6.78 18.87 -1.96
N ASP A 193 7.10 19.83 -2.84
CA ASP A 193 6.11 20.52 -3.66
C ASP A 193 5.79 19.69 -4.90
N VAL A 194 4.65 18.98 -4.85
CA VAL A 194 4.15 18.13 -5.93
C VAL A 194 3.04 18.78 -6.77
N SER A 195 2.78 20.08 -6.59
CA SER A 195 1.66 20.80 -7.22
C SER A 195 1.70 20.81 -8.77
N SER A 196 2.89 20.62 -9.35
CA SER A 196 3.12 20.52 -10.80
C SER A 196 3.00 19.10 -11.36
N VAL A 197 2.83 18.08 -10.52
CA VAL A 197 2.81 16.67 -10.93
C VAL A 197 1.44 16.29 -11.47
N THR A 198 1.41 15.63 -12.64
CA THR A 198 0.15 15.17 -13.26
C THR A 198 -0.03 13.65 -13.26
N GLN A 199 1.06 12.89 -13.05
CA GLN A 199 1.09 11.42 -13.12
C GLN A 199 1.82 10.82 -11.91
N MET A 200 1.12 10.02 -11.11
CA MET A 200 1.65 9.33 -9.91
C MET A 200 1.40 7.81 -9.90
N TYR A 201 0.98 7.23 -11.04
CA TYR A 201 0.75 5.79 -11.12
C TYR A 201 2.00 5.00 -10.69
N TRP A 202 1.78 3.94 -9.91
CA TRP A 202 2.81 3.04 -9.37
C TRP A 202 3.86 3.68 -8.46
N MET A 203 3.73 4.96 -8.07
CA MET A 203 4.80 5.70 -7.36
C MET A 203 5.36 4.97 -6.13
N PHE A 204 4.51 4.37 -5.29
CA PHE A 204 4.89 3.62 -4.09
C PHE A 204 4.48 2.15 -4.13
N ARG A 205 4.13 1.63 -5.33
CA ARG A 205 3.72 0.23 -5.49
C ARG A 205 4.80 -0.70 -4.93
N GLY A 206 4.48 -1.60 -4.01
CA GLY A 206 5.44 -2.53 -3.41
C GLY A 206 6.46 -1.90 -2.44
N ALA A 207 6.38 -0.58 -2.16
CA ALA A 207 7.16 0.07 -1.11
C ALA A 207 6.60 -0.31 0.28
N SER A 208 6.82 -1.57 0.67
CA SER A 208 6.14 -2.21 1.80
C SER A 208 6.43 -1.58 3.16
N SER A 209 7.57 -0.89 3.32
CA SER A 209 7.95 -0.17 4.54
C SER A 209 7.47 1.28 4.58
N PHE A 210 6.97 1.82 3.48
CA PHE A 210 6.63 3.24 3.36
C PHE A 210 5.40 3.59 4.19
N ASN A 211 5.53 4.58 5.07
CA ASN A 211 4.46 5.08 5.94
C ASN A 211 4.70 6.54 6.39
N GLN A 212 5.17 7.40 5.47
CA GLN A 212 5.44 8.81 5.76
C GLN A 212 4.26 9.71 5.43
N ASP A 213 4.13 10.79 6.19
CA ASP A 213 3.04 11.76 6.06
C ASP A 213 3.07 12.48 4.70
N LEU A 214 1.95 12.41 3.99
CA LEU A 214 1.73 13.05 2.68
C LEU A 214 0.58 14.06 2.71
N SER A 215 0.05 14.39 3.89
CA SER A 215 -1.13 15.25 4.06
C SER A 215 -0.93 16.69 3.54
N ALA A 216 0.33 17.14 3.43
CA ALA A 216 0.68 18.47 2.91
C ALA A 216 0.79 18.54 1.37
N TRP A 217 0.71 17.40 0.67
CA TRP A 217 0.84 17.36 -0.78
C TRP A 217 -0.38 17.99 -1.49
N ASP A 218 -0.10 18.90 -2.42
CA ASP A 218 -1.10 19.41 -3.36
C ASP A 218 -1.18 18.48 -4.58
N VAL A 219 -2.18 17.59 -4.59
CA VAL A 219 -2.42 16.63 -5.66
C VAL A 219 -3.51 17.08 -6.65
N SER A 220 -3.95 18.34 -6.60
CA SER A 220 -5.07 18.86 -7.40
C SER A 220 -4.84 18.80 -8.93
N SER A 221 -3.58 18.72 -9.36
CA SER A 221 -3.17 18.56 -10.77
C SER A 221 -3.05 17.11 -11.24
N VAL A 222 -3.14 16.13 -10.32
CA VAL A 222 -2.92 14.71 -10.65
C VAL A 222 -4.16 14.11 -11.31
N THR A 223 -3.93 13.36 -12.40
CA THR A 223 -5.02 12.72 -13.17
C THR A 223 -5.00 11.19 -13.08
N ASP A 224 -3.85 10.58 -12.82
CA ASP A 224 -3.69 9.12 -12.69
C ASP A 224 -2.95 8.76 -11.39
N MET A 225 -3.64 8.02 -10.53
CA MET A 225 -3.11 7.45 -9.28
C MET A 225 -3.19 5.92 -9.27
N ALA A 226 -3.29 5.29 -10.45
CA ALA A 226 -3.43 3.84 -10.57
C ALA A 226 -2.31 3.11 -9.82
N SER A 227 -2.72 2.24 -8.90
CA SER A 227 -1.84 1.37 -8.13
C SER A 227 -0.73 2.12 -7.37
N MET A 228 -0.94 3.39 -7.02
CA MET A 228 0.05 4.22 -6.33
C MET A 228 0.55 3.59 -5.03
N PHE A 229 -0.34 2.97 -4.24
CA PHE A 229 -0.03 2.28 -2.97
C PHE A 229 -0.29 0.77 -3.04
N TYR A 230 -0.27 0.19 -4.25
CA TYR A 230 -0.48 -1.25 -4.42
C TYR A 230 0.59 -2.03 -3.62
N SER A 231 0.18 -2.91 -2.71
CA SER A 231 1.04 -3.70 -1.81
C SER A 231 1.99 -2.87 -0.93
N SER A 232 1.67 -1.60 -0.66
CA SER A 232 2.36 -0.77 0.35
C SER A 232 1.83 -1.14 1.75
N SER A 233 2.16 -2.34 2.22
CA SER A 233 1.48 -2.98 3.37
C SER A 233 1.50 -2.19 4.68
N SER A 234 2.50 -1.33 4.89
CA SER A 234 2.64 -0.50 6.11
C SER A 234 1.96 0.87 6.01
N PHE A 235 1.54 1.29 4.81
CA PHE A 235 1.03 2.64 4.58
C PHE A 235 -0.32 2.85 5.28
N ASN A 236 -0.41 3.86 6.13
CA ASN A 236 -1.61 4.22 6.88
C ASN A 236 -1.60 5.71 7.31
N GLN A 237 -1.35 6.62 6.37
CA GLN A 237 -1.26 8.06 6.63
C GLN A 237 -2.50 8.79 6.11
N ASP A 238 -2.87 9.86 6.81
CA ASP A 238 -4.04 10.67 6.50
C ASP A 238 -3.93 11.32 5.13
N LEU A 239 -4.93 11.08 4.28
CA LEU A 239 -5.06 11.64 2.93
C LEU A 239 -6.32 12.49 2.77
N SER A 240 -7.00 12.83 3.87
CA SER A 240 -8.28 13.54 3.86
C SER A 240 -8.18 14.98 3.32
N SER A 241 -6.98 15.55 3.27
CA SER A 241 -6.71 16.89 2.73
C SER A 241 -6.49 16.91 1.21
N TRP A 242 -6.36 15.75 0.56
CA TRP A 242 -6.09 15.67 -0.87
C TRP A 242 -7.30 16.10 -1.70
N ASP A 243 -7.07 17.04 -2.63
CA ASP A 243 -8.02 17.36 -3.69
C ASP A 243 -7.84 16.38 -4.86
N VAL A 244 -8.71 15.37 -4.91
CA VAL A 244 -8.70 14.33 -5.96
C VAL A 244 -9.70 14.59 -7.09
N SER A 245 -10.29 15.78 -7.17
CA SER A 245 -11.35 16.11 -8.14
C SER A 245 -10.92 16.00 -9.62
N SER A 246 -9.62 16.12 -9.89
CA SER A 246 -9.01 15.94 -11.21
C SER A 246 -8.65 14.48 -11.55
N VAL A 247 -8.71 13.56 -10.59
CA VAL A 247 -8.29 12.17 -10.77
C VAL A 247 -9.33 11.41 -11.58
N ILE A 248 -8.88 10.70 -12.61
CA ILE A 248 -9.74 9.90 -13.51
C ILE A 248 -9.57 8.41 -13.24
N ASN A 249 -8.38 7.99 -12.79
CA ASN A 249 -7.98 6.59 -12.66
C ASN A 249 -7.45 6.29 -11.25
N THR A 250 -8.18 5.45 -10.51
CA THR A 250 -7.79 4.94 -9.17
C THR A 250 -7.62 3.42 -9.16
N TYR A 251 -7.45 2.80 -10.34
CA TYR A 251 -7.31 1.36 -10.53
C TYR A 251 -6.31 0.75 -9.53
N SER A 252 -6.76 -0.17 -8.69
CA SER A 252 -5.95 -0.87 -7.70
C SER A 252 -5.13 0.02 -6.73
N MET A 253 -5.53 1.29 -6.50
CA MET A 253 -4.71 2.27 -5.75
C MET A 253 -4.23 1.77 -4.38
N PHE A 254 -5.10 1.14 -3.59
CA PHE A 254 -4.81 0.60 -2.25
C PHE A 254 -4.85 -0.94 -2.21
N ASN A 255 -4.72 -1.60 -3.37
CA ASN A 255 -4.78 -3.04 -3.46
C ASN A 255 -3.61 -3.69 -2.67
N GLY A 256 -3.91 -4.43 -1.62
CA GLY A 256 -2.93 -5.02 -0.72
C GLY A 256 -2.26 -4.04 0.25
N ALA A 257 -2.74 -2.80 0.36
CA ALA A 257 -2.34 -1.86 1.41
C ALA A 257 -2.99 -2.28 2.74
N SER A 258 -2.55 -3.40 3.29
CA SER A 258 -3.25 -4.13 4.36
C SER A 258 -3.45 -3.36 5.67
N SER A 259 -2.62 -2.35 5.95
CA SER A 259 -2.72 -1.50 7.15
C SER A 259 -3.54 -0.23 6.94
N PHE A 260 -3.88 0.11 5.70
CA PHE A 260 -4.54 1.37 5.36
C PHE A 260 -5.98 1.40 5.90
N ASN A 261 -6.29 2.40 6.73
CA ASN A 261 -7.61 2.60 7.33
C ASN A 261 -7.84 4.08 7.69
N GLN A 262 -7.78 4.94 6.69
CA GLN A 262 -7.95 6.38 6.86
C GLN A 262 -9.30 6.86 6.29
N ASP A 263 -9.74 8.02 6.77
CA ASP A 263 -10.96 8.67 6.31
C ASP A 263 -10.74 9.27 4.91
N LEU A 264 -11.63 8.94 3.98
CA LEU A 264 -11.63 9.42 2.59
C LEU A 264 -12.95 10.13 2.23
N SER A 265 -13.78 10.46 3.22
CA SER A 265 -15.10 11.07 3.03
C SER A 265 -15.06 12.46 2.37
N SER A 266 -13.92 13.13 2.39
CA SER A 266 -13.71 14.44 1.75
C SER A 266 -13.35 14.36 0.26
N TRP A 267 -13.04 13.17 -0.26
CA TRP A 267 -12.60 12.99 -1.64
C TRP A 267 -13.76 13.21 -2.63
N ASP A 268 -13.56 14.12 -3.59
CA ASP A 268 -14.43 14.24 -4.76
C ASP A 268 -13.99 13.26 -5.85
N VAL A 269 -14.67 12.12 -5.92
CA VAL A 269 -14.39 11.06 -6.91
C VAL A 269 -15.32 11.10 -8.14
N SER A 270 -16.07 12.19 -8.34
CA SER A 270 -17.08 12.30 -9.42
C SER A 270 -16.50 12.17 -10.85
N SER A 271 -15.21 12.49 -11.00
CA SER A 271 -14.44 12.36 -12.26
C SER A 271 -13.87 10.95 -12.50
N VAL A 272 -13.86 10.08 -11.48
CA VAL A 272 -13.25 8.75 -11.56
C VAL A 272 -14.12 7.81 -12.37
N THR A 273 -13.51 7.07 -13.30
CA THR A 273 -14.22 6.14 -14.19
C THR A 273 -13.83 4.68 -13.99
N ASP A 274 -12.66 4.41 -13.39
CA ASP A 274 -12.14 3.07 -13.11
C ASP A 274 -11.72 2.95 -11.64
N MET A 275 -12.51 2.18 -10.87
CA MET A 275 -12.27 1.86 -9.45
C MET A 275 -12.00 0.37 -9.23
N GLN A 276 -11.69 -0.39 -10.28
CA GLN A 276 -11.45 -1.82 -10.16
C GLN A 276 -10.32 -2.09 -9.16
N PHE A 277 -10.52 -3.10 -8.29
CA PHE A 277 -9.58 -3.53 -7.27
C PHE A 277 -9.11 -2.45 -6.27
N MET A 278 -9.74 -1.26 -6.21
CA MET A 278 -9.21 -0.11 -5.45
C MET A 278 -8.80 -0.46 -4.01
N PHE A 279 -9.58 -1.28 -3.31
CA PHE A 279 -9.34 -1.77 -1.95
C PHE A 279 -9.19 -3.30 -1.87
N TYR A 280 -8.88 -3.98 -2.99
CA TYR A 280 -8.67 -5.44 -3.00
C TYR A 280 -7.59 -5.82 -1.98
N ARG A 281 -7.88 -6.70 -1.01
CA ARG A 281 -6.97 -7.11 0.08
C ARG A 281 -6.49 -5.97 0.99
N ALA A 282 -7.17 -4.83 1.01
CA ALA A 282 -6.95 -3.80 2.04
C ALA A 282 -7.63 -4.24 3.35
N SER A 283 -7.08 -5.27 4.01
CA SER A 283 -7.76 -6.03 5.06
C SER A 283 -8.21 -5.21 6.28
N SER A 284 -7.53 -4.09 6.59
CA SER A 284 -7.87 -3.21 7.71
C SER A 284 -8.80 -2.06 7.33
N PHE A 285 -9.07 -1.86 6.03
CA PHE A 285 -9.79 -0.69 5.55
C PHE A 285 -11.26 -0.71 5.98
N ASN A 286 -11.71 0.37 6.61
CA ASN A 286 -13.10 0.63 7.01
C ASN A 286 -13.39 2.15 7.05
N GLY A 287 -12.79 2.91 6.14
CA GLY A 287 -13.02 4.35 6.01
C GLY A 287 -14.44 4.67 5.53
N ASP A 288 -14.92 5.87 5.85
CA ASP A 288 -16.22 6.36 5.37
C ASP A 288 -16.14 6.75 3.89
N LEU A 289 -17.04 6.20 3.08
CA LEU A 289 -17.16 6.43 1.64
C LEU A 289 -18.56 6.92 1.25
N SER A 290 -19.43 7.24 2.21
CA SER A 290 -20.85 7.52 2.00
C SER A 290 -21.12 8.79 1.19
N SER A 291 -20.15 9.70 1.10
CA SER A 291 -20.22 10.96 0.34
C SER A 291 -19.77 10.84 -1.12
N TRP A 292 -19.20 9.69 -1.53
CA TRP A 292 -18.63 9.53 -2.86
C TRP A 292 -19.70 9.52 -3.96
N ASP A 293 -19.50 10.35 -4.98
CA ASP A 293 -20.27 10.29 -6.23
C ASP A 293 -19.62 9.30 -7.19
N VAL A 294 -20.21 8.10 -7.30
CA VAL A 294 -19.75 7.02 -8.17
C VAL A 294 -20.55 6.90 -9.47
N SER A 295 -21.39 7.89 -9.80
CA SER A 295 -22.31 7.83 -10.95
C SER A 295 -21.62 7.70 -12.32
N SER A 296 -20.34 8.09 -12.39
CA SER A 296 -19.47 7.98 -13.57
C SER A 296 -18.81 6.60 -13.74
N VAL A 297 -18.90 5.71 -12.75
CA VAL A 297 -18.18 4.43 -12.73
C VAL A 297 -19.00 3.33 -13.42
N ALA A 298 -18.38 2.62 -14.36
CA ALA A 298 -19.01 1.49 -15.06
C ALA A 298 -18.57 0.11 -14.55
N ASP A 299 -17.39 0.02 -13.92
CA ASP A 299 -16.76 -1.24 -13.53
C ASP A 299 -16.22 -1.16 -12.08
N MET A 300 -16.80 -1.97 -11.19
CA MET A 300 -16.44 -2.05 -9.76
C MET A 300 -15.90 -3.43 -9.39
N ARG A 301 -15.39 -4.18 -10.37
CA ARG A 301 -14.89 -5.54 -10.13
C ARG A 301 -13.83 -5.56 -9.05
N TRP A 302 -13.95 -6.54 -8.14
CA TRP A 302 -12.98 -6.82 -7.09
C TRP A 302 -12.69 -5.67 -6.11
N MET A 303 -13.47 -4.58 -6.13
CA MET A 303 -13.14 -3.33 -5.42
C MET A 303 -12.85 -3.54 -3.93
N PHE A 304 -13.64 -4.34 -3.22
CA PHE A 304 -13.49 -4.65 -1.80
C PHE A 304 -13.23 -6.14 -1.53
N ARG A 305 -12.79 -6.91 -2.54
CA ARG A 305 -12.53 -8.34 -2.28
C ARG A 305 -11.43 -8.50 -1.22
N ASP A 306 -11.63 -9.42 -0.30
CA ASP A 306 -10.73 -9.71 0.83
C ASP A 306 -10.46 -8.47 1.73
N ALA A 307 -11.25 -7.39 1.63
CA ALA A 307 -11.23 -6.27 2.56
C ALA A 307 -12.01 -6.65 3.83
N SER A 308 -11.45 -7.58 4.61
CA SER A 308 -12.17 -8.31 5.66
C SER A 308 -12.80 -7.44 6.75
N SER A 309 -12.25 -6.25 7.02
CA SER A 309 -12.77 -5.30 8.03
C SER A 309 -13.79 -4.31 7.48
N PHE A 310 -13.97 -4.25 6.15
CA PHE A 310 -14.81 -3.24 5.52
C PHE A 310 -16.29 -3.46 5.83
N ASN A 311 -16.94 -2.41 6.34
CA ASN A 311 -18.37 -2.34 6.63
C ASN A 311 -18.88 -0.89 6.52
N GLY A 312 -18.30 -0.08 5.64
CA GLY A 312 -18.69 1.32 5.42
C GLY A 312 -20.02 1.44 4.67
N ASP A 313 -20.86 2.39 5.05
CA ASP A 313 -22.18 2.63 4.43
C ASP A 313 -22.03 3.09 2.98
N LEU A 314 -22.69 2.36 2.06
CA LEU A 314 -22.70 2.64 0.63
C LEU A 314 -24.12 2.89 0.10
N SER A 315 -25.12 3.03 0.97
CA SER A 315 -26.54 3.12 0.60
C SER A 315 -26.89 4.34 -0.26
N SER A 316 -26.05 5.39 -0.22
CA SER A 316 -26.17 6.64 -0.96
C SER A 316 -25.57 6.59 -2.38
N TRP A 317 -24.81 5.55 -2.72
CA TRP A 317 -24.11 5.47 -4.00
C TRP A 317 -25.09 5.33 -5.18
N ASP A 318 -24.92 6.18 -6.20
CA ASP A 318 -25.60 6.01 -7.49
C ASP A 318 -24.84 5.00 -8.36
N VAL A 319 -25.28 3.74 -8.33
CA VAL A 319 -24.71 2.64 -9.11
C VAL A 319 -25.44 2.38 -10.43
N SER A 320 -26.32 3.29 -10.88
CA SER A 320 -27.18 3.07 -12.07
C SER A 320 -26.40 2.90 -13.39
N SER A 321 -25.18 3.42 -13.45
CA SER A 321 -24.24 3.27 -14.56
C SER A 321 -23.38 2.00 -14.50
N VAL A 322 -23.34 1.31 -13.35
CA VAL A 322 -22.46 0.16 -13.13
C VAL A 322 -22.95 -1.05 -13.92
N VAL A 323 -22.02 -1.67 -14.66
CA VAL A 323 -22.29 -2.86 -15.49
C VAL A 323 -21.68 -4.12 -14.89
N ASN A 324 -20.57 -3.99 -14.14
CA ASN A 324 -19.84 -5.14 -13.58
C ASN A 324 -19.52 -4.97 -12.09
N THR A 325 -20.06 -5.87 -11.26
CA THR A 325 -19.82 -5.95 -9.81
C THR A 325 -19.19 -7.28 -9.39
N LYS A 326 -18.63 -8.04 -10.35
CA LYS A 326 -18.03 -9.34 -10.10
C LYS A 326 -17.00 -9.26 -8.97
N ASN A 327 -17.17 -10.14 -7.99
CA ASN A 327 -16.32 -10.24 -6.80
C ASN A 327 -16.19 -8.95 -5.97
N MET A 328 -17.09 -7.97 -6.10
CA MET A 328 -16.93 -6.67 -5.43
C MET A 328 -16.72 -6.80 -3.91
N PHE A 329 -17.47 -7.66 -3.23
CA PHE A 329 -17.40 -7.92 -1.77
C PHE A 329 -16.97 -9.36 -1.44
N ASN A 330 -16.34 -10.08 -2.37
CA ASN A 330 -15.92 -11.46 -2.13
C ASN A 330 -14.95 -11.49 -0.92
N GLY A 331 -15.20 -12.28 0.12
CA GLY A 331 -14.35 -12.35 1.31
C GLY A 331 -14.30 -11.07 2.16
N ALA A 332 -15.15 -10.07 1.89
CA ALA A 332 -15.36 -8.92 2.77
C ALA A 332 -16.19 -9.36 3.98
N SER A 333 -15.58 -10.14 4.86
CA SER A 333 -16.28 -10.94 5.88
C SER A 333 -17.14 -10.13 6.85
N SER A 334 -16.79 -8.87 7.12
CA SER A 334 -17.52 -7.98 8.03
C SER A 334 -18.60 -7.13 7.35
N PHE A 335 -18.70 -7.16 6.02
CA PHE A 335 -19.60 -6.28 5.27
C PHE A 335 -21.06 -6.71 5.46
N ASN A 336 -21.89 -5.80 5.97
CA ASN A 336 -23.32 -6.03 6.18
C ASN A 336 -24.17 -4.73 6.09
N GLN A 337 -23.88 -3.89 5.09
CA GLN A 337 -24.62 -2.62 4.89
C GLN A 337 -25.81 -2.80 3.96
N ASP A 338 -26.91 -2.10 4.24
CA ASP A 338 -28.13 -2.13 3.45
C ASP A 338 -27.90 -1.50 2.06
N LEU A 339 -28.03 -2.31 1.01
CA LEU A 339 -27.89 -1.90 -0.39
C LEU A 339 -29.23 -1.94 -1.15
N SER A 340 -30.36 -2.06 -0.45
CA SER A 340 -31.69 -2.22 -1.07
C SER A 340 -32.08 -1.03 -1.97
N SER A 341 -31.48 0.14 -1.77
CA SER A 341 -31.67 1.36 -2.56
C SER A 341 -30.96 1.37 -3.91
N TRP A 342 -29.99 0.48 -4.15
CA TRP A 342 -29.18 0.49 -5.35
C TRP A 342 -29.98 0.17 -6.62
N ASP A 343 -29.82 0.99 -7.66
CA ASP A 343 -30.31 0.66 -9.01
C ASP A 343 -29.29 -0.21 -9.75
N VAL A 344 -29.44 -1.53 -9.62
CA VAL A 344 -28.59 -2.52 -10.32
C VAL A 344 -29.13 -2.90 -11.71
N SER A 345 -30.09 -2.16 -12.28
CA SER A 345 -30.76 -2.54 -13.53
C SER A 345 -29.87 -2.51 -14.78
N SER A 346 -28.65 -1.97 -14.67
CA SER A 346 -27.61 -1.99 -15.71
C SER A 346 -26.60 -3.12 -15.55
N VAL A 347 -26.54 -3.78 -14.39
CA VAL A 347 -25.54 -4.80 -14.09
C VAL A 347 -25.79 -6.08 -14.90
N THR A 348 -24.73 -6.58 -15.54
CA THR A 348 -24.74 -7.84 -16.31
C THR A 348 -23.90 -8.95 -15.67
N ASP A 349 -22.92 -8.60 -14.83
CA ASP A 349 -22.04 -9.56 -14.17
C ASP A 349 -21.97 -9.28 -12.66
N MET A 350 -22.56 -10.19 -11.87
CA MET A 350 -22.57 -10.21 -10.41
C MET A 350 -21.83 -11.44 -9.85
N ALA A 351 -21.08 -12.17 -10.68
CA ALA A 351 -20.48 -13.44 -10.25
C ALA A 351 -19.63 -13.24 -8.98
N PHE A 352 -19.91 -14.05 -7.97
CA PHE A 352 -19.24 -14.05 -6.66
C PHE A 352 -19.26 -12.71 -5.92
N MET A 353 -20.23 -11.82 -6.19
CA MET A 353 -20.26 -10.47 -5.60
C MET A 353 -20.18 -10.48 -4.07
N PHE A 354 -20.90 -11.37 -3.38
CA PHE A 354 -20.88 -11.54 -1.93
C PHE A 354 -20.30 -12.89 -1.48
N HIS A 355 -19.59 -13.60 -2.35
CA HIS A 355 -19.01 -14.90 -2.02
C HIS A 355 -18.12 -14.79 -0.77
N LEU A 356 -18.33 -15.61 0.26
CA LEU A 356 -17.61 -15.54 1.55
C LEU A 356 -17.76 -14.21 2.32
N ALA A 357 -18.73 -13.35 2.00
CA ALA A 357 -19.12 -12.22 2.84
C ALA A 357 -19.94 -12.73 4.04
N THR A 358 -19.27 -13.32 5.02
CA THR A 358 -19.90 -14.15 6.07
C THR A 358 -20.95 -13.44 6.91
N SER A 359 -20.82 -12.13 7.12
CA SER A 359 -21.77 -11.32 7.89
C SER A 359 -22.95 -10.78 7.07
N PHE A 360 -22.96 -10.93 5.74
CA PHE A 360 -23.96 -10.31 4.88
C PHE A 360 -25.32 -11.03 4.97
N ASP A 361 -26.37 -10.31 5.40
CA ASP A 361 -27.74 -10.82 5.55
C ASP A 361 -28.85 -9.86 5.04
N GLN A 362 -28.47 -8.86 4.24
CA GLN A 362 -29.38 -7.79 3.82
C GLN A 362 -30.42 -8.24 2.77
N ASP A 363 -31.60 -7.61 2.80
CA ASP A 363 -32.68 -7.88 1.85
C ASP A 363 -32.46 -7.14 0.53
N LEU A 364 -32.07 -7.90 -0.50
CA LEU A 364 -31.88 -7.39 -1.87
C LEU A 364 -33.07 -7.72 -2.80
N SER A 365 -34.21 -8.13 -2.24
CA SER A 365 -35.43 -8.39 -3.01
C SER A 365 -35.90 -7.24 -3.91
N PRO A 366 -35.65 -5.95 -3.60
CA PRO A 366 -36.03 -4.84 -4.48
C PRO A 366 -35.19 -4.72 -5.76
N TRP A 367 -34.01 -5.35 -5.83
CA TRP A 367 -33.10 -5.21 -6.96
C TRP A 367 -33.69 -5.74 -8.28
N ASN A 368 -33.50 -4.96 -9.35
CA ASN A 368 -33.85 -5.38 -10.70
C ASN A 368 -32.69 -6.14 -11.37
N VAL A 369 -32.64 -7.46 -11.15
CA VAL A 369 -31.59 -8.33 -11.70
C VAL A 369 -31.91 -8.88 -13.11
N SER A 370 -32.84 -8.26 -13.86
CA SER A 370 -33.30 -8.83 -15.15
C SER A 370 -32.25 -8.88 -16.26
N LYS A 371 -31.19 -8.07 -16.17
CA LYS A 371 -30.05 -8.05 -17.13
C LYS A 371 -28.85 -8.87 -16.68
N VAL A 372 -28.87 -9.48 -15.50
CA VAL A 372 -27.73 -10.26 -15.00
C VAL A 372 -27.57 -11.52 -15.85
N GLU A 373 -26.42 -11.67 -16.49
CA GLU A 373 -26.03 -12.81 -17.31
C GLU A 373 -25.14 -13.78 -16.53
N TYR A 374 -24.28 -13.25 -15.65
CA TYR A 374 -23.35 -14.01 -14.83
C TYR A 374 -23.66 -13.83 -13.35
N SER A 375 -24.17 -14.89 -12.72
CA SER A 375 -24.64 -14.90 -11.33
C SER A 375 -24.07 -16.08 -10.52
N GLU A 376 -22.96 -16.65 -10.95
CA GLU A 376 -22.33 -17.78 -10.28
C GLU A 376 -21.90 -17.38 -8.86
N GLY A 377 -22.28 -18.18 -7.86
CA GLY A 377 -21.76 -18.07 -6.50
C GLY A 377 -22.01 -16.73 -5.81
N ILE A 378 -23.03 -15.94 -6.19
CA ILE A 378 -23.29 -14.59 -5.62
C ILE A 378 -23.20 -14.62 -4.09
N PHE A 379 -23.88 -15.58 -3.45
CA PHE A 379 -23.97 -15.74 -1.99
C PHE A 379 -23.28 -17.03 -1.48
N GLU A 380 -22.45 -17.68 -2.31
CA GLU A 380 -21.80 -18.92 -1.86
C GLU A 380 -20.85 -18.61 -0.69
N GLY A 381 -21.08 -19.26 0.46
CA GLY A 381 -20.30 -19.02 1.67
C GLY A 381 -20.76 -17.82 2.52
N THR A 382 -21.85 -17.13 2.17
CA THR A 382 -22.51 -16.20 3.10
C THR A 382 -23.30 -17.02 4.13
N VAL A 383 -22.82 -17.10 5.36
CA VAL A 383 -23.46 -17.95 6.39
C VAL A 383 -24.67 -17.29 7.05
N ALA A 384 -24.77 -15.96 6.98
CA ALA A 384 -25.87 -15.20 7.58
C ALA A 384 -27.12 -15.12 6.67
N LEU A 385 -26.95 -15.31 5.36
CA LEU A 385 -28.04 -15.32 4.37
C LEU A 385 -28.35 -16.75 3.90
N ASP A 386 -29.52 -17.26 4.28
CA ASP A 386 -30.01 -18.58 3.86
C ASP A 386 -30.48 -18.54 2.39
N GLU A 387 -30.03 -19.50 1.57
CA GLU A 387 -30.41 -19.62 0.15
C GLU A 387 -31.94 -19.71 -0.05
N CYS A 388 -32.68 -20.29 0.90
CA CYS A 388 -34.13 -20.36 0.86
C CYS A 388 -34.83 -19.03 1.14
N ILE A 389 -34.17 -18.05 1.76
CA ILE A 389 -34.67 -16.67 1.85
C ILE A 389 -34.65 -16.03 0.47
N VAL A 390 -33.54 -16.16 -0.26
CA VAL A 390 -33.37 -15.64 -1.63
C VAL A 390 -34.41 -16.23 -2.58
N CYS A 391 -34.79 -17.50 -2.36
CA CYS A 391 -35.86 -18.16 -3.12
C CYS A 391 -37.27 -17.61 -2.87
N GLN A 392 -37.49 -16.78 -1.84
CA GLN A 392 -38.74 -16.05 -1.63
C GLN A 392 -38.80 -14.70 -2.36
N TRP A 393 -37.69 -14.26 -2.97
CA TRP A 393 -37.62 -13.00 -3.70
C TRP A 393 -38.31 -13.08 -5.07
N SER A 394 -38.13 -12.04 -5.89
CA SER A 394 -38.75 -11.94 -7.21
C SER A 394 -38.40 -13.12 -8.13
N ASP A 395 -39.25 -13.40 -9.11
CA ASP A 395 -38.96 -14.43 -10.12
C ASP A 395 -37.71 -14.11 -10.96
N ALA A 396 -37.28 -12.84 -10.98
CA ALA A 396 -36.00 -12.46 -11.56
C ALA A 396 -34.84 -13.07 -10.76
N TRP A 397 -34.85 -12.92 -9.44
CA TRP A 397 -33.88 -13.53 -8.53
C TRP A 397 -33.89 -15.05 -8.61
N LYS A 398 -35.07 -15.70 -8.59
CA LYS A 398 -35.18 -17.17 -8.62
C LYS A 398 -34.50 -17.84 -9.81
N ARG A 399 -34.33 -17.15 -10.95
CA ARG A 399 -33.66 -17.73 -12.12
C ARG A 399 -32.15 -17.94 -11.92
N HIS A 400 -31.57 -17.31 -10.90
CA HIS A 400 -30.14 -17.36 -10.61
C HIS A 400 -29.76 -18.39 -9.54
N PHE A 401 -30.75 -19.00 -8.86
CA PHE A 401 -30.54 -19.89 -7.72
C PHE A 401 -31.28 -21.22 -7.87
N ASN A 402 -30.77 -22.27 -7.21
CA ASN A 402 -31.42 -23.57 -7.24
C ASN A 402 -32.38 -23.72 -6.04
N CYS A 403 -33.61 -23.26 -6.21
CA CYS A 403 -34.62 -23.29 -5.15
C CYS A 403 -35.23 -24.68 -4.87
N ILE A 404 -34.65 -25.76 -5.38
CA ILE A 404 -35.14 -27.13 -5.14
C ILE A 404 -34.91 -27.50 -3.67
N GLY A 405 -36.00 -27.69 -2.92
CA GLY A 405 -35.95 -28.09 -1.50
C GLY A 405 -36.35 -26.97 -0.53
N CYS A 406 -36.45 -25.73 -1.00
CA CYS A 406 -37.01 -24.64 -0.22
C CYS A 406 -38.55 -24.78 -0.17
N ALA A 407 -39.10 -24.96 1.04
CA ALA A 407 -40.54 -25.13 1.21
C ALA A 407 -41.30 -23.87 0.73
N SER A 408 -42.38 -24.09 -0.05
CA SER A 408 -43.28 -23.02 -0.49
C SER A 408 -44.03 -22.35 0.67
N PRO A 409 -44.50 -21.09 0.52
CA PRO A 409 -45.13 -20.33 1.59
C PRO A 409 -46.56 -20.82 1.84
N THR A 410 -46.69 -21.90 2.61
CA THR A 410 -47.90 -22.15 3.42
C THR A 410 -47.60 -22.43 4.87
N ASN A 411 -46.33 -22.45 5.28
CA ASN A 411 -45.94 -22.35 6.67
C ASN A 411 -44.72 -21.44 6.70
N ALA A 412 -44.87 -20.24 7.25
CA ALA A 412 -43.73 -19.61 7.89
C ALA A 412 -43.08 -20.67 8.79
N PRO A 413 -41.75 -20.71 8.96
CA PRO A 413 -41.22 -21.29 10.17
C PRO A 413 -41.81 -20.42 11.28
N HIS A 414 -42.89 -20.89 11.89
CA HIS A 414 -43.16 -20.52 13.27
C HIS A 414 -41.83 -20.77 13.97
N LEU A 415 -41.22 -19.70 14.50
CA LEU A 415 -40.33 -19.86 15.65
C LEU A 415 -40.99 -20.92 16.54
N PRO A 416 -40.29 -21.99 16.97
CA PRO A 416 -40.88 -22.90 17.93
C PRO A 416 -41.12 -22.11 19.21
N SER A 417 -42.31 -21.50 19.31
CA SER A 417 -42.90 -21.05 20.57
C SER A 417 -43.18 -22.24 21.49
N SER A 418 -42.96 -23.46 20.98
CA SER A 418 -43.01 -24.74 21.69
C SER A 418 -41.74 -25.53 21.44
N CYS A 419 -41.02 -25.86 22.51
CA CYS A 419 -39.86 -26.75 22.48
C CYS A 419 -40.23 -28.16 21.96
N SER A 420 -39.28 -28.83 21.30
CA SER A 420 -39.48 -30.24 20.91
C SER A 420 -39.41 -31.13 22.15
N ASN A 421 -40.53 -31.77 22.50
CA ASN A 421 -40.68 -32.57 23.72
C ASN A 421 -40.15 -34.01 23.60
N ASP A 422 -39.21 -34.26 22.69
CA ASP A 422 -38.80 -35.64 22.37
C ASP A 422 -37.97 -36.31 23.48
N ASP A 423 -37.55 -35.59 24.53
CA ASP A 423 -36.68 -36.12 25.59
C ASP A 423 -36.99 -35.65 27.03
N VAL A 424 -38.25 -35.31 27.34
CA VAL A 424 -38.61 -34.94 28.73
C VAL A 424 -38.89 -36.19 29.58
N SER A 425 -37.89 -36.59 30.38
CA SER A 425 -38.11 -37.59 31.45
C SER A 425 -39.07 -37.05 32.51
N ALA A 426 -39.88 -37.92 33.12
CA ALA A 426 -41.02 -37.56 34.00
C ALA A 426 -40.67 -36.82 35.32
N GLN A 427 -39.45 -36.30 35.47
CA GLN A 427 -38.96 -35.58 36.66
C GLN A 427 -38.41 -34.17 36.37
N GLN A 428 -38.37 -33.70 35.12
CA GLN A 428 -37.84 -32.37 34.77
C GLN A 428 -38.89 -31.26 34.93
N GLN A 429 -38.50 -30.12 35.52
CA GLN A 429 -39.36 -28.94 35.60
C GLN A 429 -39.41 -28.25 34.23
N VAL A 430 -40.59 -27.72 33.87
CA VAL A 430 -40.82 -26.99 32.62
C VAL A 430 -41.34 -25.59 32.90
N ASN A 431 -41.03 -24.64 32.01
CA ASN A 431 -41.56 -23.28 32.07
C ASN A 431 -43.02 -23.22 31.56
N THR A 432 -43.61 -22.02 31.57
CA THR A 432 -45.01 -21.79 31.13
C THR A 432 -45.26 -22.10 29.66
N ASN A 433 -44.21 -22.24 28.85
CA ASN A 433 -44.26 -22.60 27.43
C ASN A 433 -43.96 -24.10 27.19
N GLY A 434 -43.80 -24.88 28.26
CA GLY A 434 -43.54 -26.33 28.19
C GLY A 434 -42.10 -26.69 27.85
N CYS A 435 -41.16 -25.74 27.95
CA CYS A 435 -39.74 -25.96 27.73
C CYS A 435 -39.02 -26.38 29.01
N THR A 436 -37.99 -27.22 28.89
CA THR A 436 -37.23 -27.73 30.03
C THR A 436 -36.52 -26.58 30.76
N CYS A 437 -36.59 -26.54 32.09
CA CYS A 437 -35.79 -25.61 32.89
C CYS A 437 -34.36 -26.15 33.08
N PHE A 438 -33.38 -25.25 33.17
CA PHE A 438 -31.99 -25.62 33.51
C PHE A 438 -31.92 -26.37 34.84
N SER A 439 -31.13 -27.44 34.86
CA SER A 439 -30.99 -28.31 36.02
C SER A 439 -29.84 -27.93 36.95
N ASP A 440 -28.82 -27.24 36.43
CA ASP A 440 -27.71 -26.67 37.20
C ASP A 440 -27.06 -25.44 36.50
N ASP A 441 -26.06 -24.85 37.17
CA ASP A 441 -25.34 -23.65 36.71
C ASP A 441 -24.35 -23.94 35.58
N ILE A 442 -23.90 -25.19 35.42
CA ILE A 442 -22.99 -25.60 34.35
C ILE A 442 -23.77 -25.66 33.02
N GLU A 443 -24.93 -26.32 33.02
CA GLU A 443 -25.83 -26.44 31.87
C GLU A 443 -26.30 -25.06 31.39
N LEU A 444 -26.64 -24.16 32.31
CA LEU A 444 -26.99 -22.78 31.99
C LEU A 444 -25.81 -22.04 31.35
N ARG A 445 -24.59 -22.19 31.89
CA ARG A 445 -23.42 -21.49 31.39
C ARG A 445 -23.03 -21.97 29.99
N GLU A 446 -23.08 -23.26 29.73
CA GLU A 446 -22.82 -23.83 28.40
C GLU A 446 -23.85 -23.36 27.37
N ALA A 447 -25.14 -23.37 27.73
CA ALA A 447 -26.20 -22.87 26.87
C ALA A 447 -26.05 -21.39 26.53
N VAL A 448 -25.69 -20.55 27.51
CA VAL A 448 -25.43 -19.11 27.31
C VAL A 448 -24.20 -18.89 26.42
N TYR A 449 -23.12 -19.64 26.63
CA TYR A 449 -21.93 -19.55 25.79
C TYR A 449 -22.24 -19.89 24.34
N GLN A 450 -22.95 -21.00 24.10
CA GLN A 450 -23.34 -21.45 22.76
C GLN A 450 -24.21 -20.39 22.08
N PHE A 451 -25.22 -19.89 22.79
CA PHE A 451 -26.17 -18.89 22.28
C PHE A 451 -25.48 -17.56 21.91
N ILE A 452 -24.52 -17.11 22.71
CA ILE A 452 -23.74 -15.89 22.42
C ILE A 452 -22.74 -16.13 21.28
N SER A 453 -22.05 -17.28 21.28
CA SER A 453 -21.04 -17.59 20.25
C SER A 453 -21.64 -17.74 18.85
N GLU A 454 -22.92 -18.09 18.78
CA GLU A 454 -23.66 -18.24 17.52
C GLU A 454 -24.47 -16.97 17.16
N GLY A 455 -24.30 -15.86 17.88
CA GLY A 455 -24.90 -14.57 17.54
C GLY A 455 -26.42 -14.51 17.70
N CYS A 456 -27.00 -15.35 18.55
CA CYS A 456 -28.46 -15.52 18.67
C CYS A 456 -29.18 -14.42 19.48
N SER A 457 -28.51 -13.34 19.89
CA SER A 457 -29.09 -12.33 20.79
C SER A 457 -30.18 -11.48 20.16
N ASP A 458 -30.16 -11.26 18.83
CA ASP A 458 -31.02 -10.26 18.17
C ASP A 458 -31.57 -10.66 16.78
N THR A 459 -31.33 -11.88 16.29
CA THR A 459 -31.72 -12.31 14.93
C THR A 459 -32.80 -13.40 14.94
N ASN A 460 -33.78 -13.33 14.02
CA ASN A 460 -34.87 -14.31 13.89
C ASN A 460 -34.42 -15.72 13.40
N ASN A 461 -33.12 -16.02 13.40
CA ASN A 461 -32.54 -17.18 12.70
C ASN A 461 -31.72 -18.12 13.61
N CYS A 462 -31.91 -18.08 14.93
CA CYS A 462 -31.26 -19.06 15.79
C CYS A 462 -32.04 -20.38 15.84
N ASN A 463 -31.51 -21.42 15.20
CA ASN A 463 -32.05 -22.78 15.22
C ASN A 463 -31.03 -23.77 15.80
N ASN A 464 -30.57 -23.52 17.01
CA ASN A 464 -29.65 -24.41 17.72
C ASN A 464 -30.36 -25.24 18.80
N TRP A 465 -29.64 -26.21 19.37
CA TRP A 465 -30.17 -27.09 20.39
C TRP A 465 -30.65 -26.34 21.64
N VAL A 466 -30.08 -25.15 21.92
CA VAL A 466 -30.47 -24.30 23.04
C VAL A 466 -31.89 -23.76 22.84
N VAL A 467 -32.19 -23.21 21.67
CA VAL A 467 -33.53 -22.72 21.31
C VAL A 467 -34.55 -23.85 21.26
N GLN A 468 -34.15 -25.01 20.74
CA GLN A 468 -35.05 -26.18 20.65
C GLN A 468 -35.39 -26.80 22.02
N LYS A 469 -34.47 -26.72 22.99
CA LYS A 469 -34.62 -27.34 24.32
C LYS A 469 -35.16 -26.39 25.40
N TYR A 470 -34.75 -25.12 25.36
CA TYR A 470 -35.07 -24.12 26.41
C TYR A 470 -36.00 -23.00 25.93
N GLY A 471 -36.23 -22.85 24.62
CA GLY A 471 -37.21 -21.93 24.05
C GLY A 471 -36.65 -20.54 23.68
N TRP A 472 -37.52 -19.73 23.08
CA TRP A 472 -37.25 -18.35 22.64
C TRP A 472 -38.48 -17.47 22.93
N PRO A 473 -38.33 -16.16 23.24
CA PRO A 473 -37.07 -15.42 23.43
C PRO A 473 -36.40 -15.73 24.77
N MET A 474 -35.12 -15.40 24.95
CA MET A 474 -34.35 -15.70 26.17
C MET A 474 -34.99 -15.20 27.48
N GLY A 475 -35.92 -14.23 27.41
CA GLY A 475 -36.67 -13.70 28.55
C GLY A 475 -37.98 -14.45 28.89
N SER A 476 -38.36 -15.50 28.15
CA SER A 476 -39.54 -16.35 28.40
C SER A 476 -39.18 -17.59 29.20
#